data_AF-A0A3S2XMG2-F1
#
_entry.id   AF-A0A3S2XMG2-F1
#
_cell.length_a   1.000
_cell.length_b   1.000
_cell.length_c   1.000
_cell.angle_alpha   90.00
_cell.angle_beta   90.00
_cell.angle_gamma   90.00
#
_symmetry.space_group_name_H-M   'P 1'
#
loop_
_entity.id
_entity.type
_entity.pdbx_description
1 polymer ?
#
loop_
_entity_poly.entity_id
_entity_poly.type
_entity_poly.pdbx_seq_one_letter_code
_entity_poly.pdbx_strand_id
1 'polypeptide(L)'
;MTRRAPQEPSRRFEPSYRLRDDTTIYAPSLGCGGCPDFETCGGLHTDADVFDCNDLCSCGDPALCDTVCRNKPDTFFERYLEIGGFNLESTLQVAALPSPNLPPVIPLIGHKYSRQAVLNEPVVAVPLYELFHMGSGQPLVRTRAELAARFRIAEGAVVIASGVDRDIKLEAWWAFADRDVIHATLRDLGIALVTAPNFSLFLNVPRPDNLHSMKRIALGWAELMAAGVPSALHLNARTDRDYARWMRFVRQRPEVQIVAFEFGTGAGAPNRVDWHVDRLCRLADAAGRPLTLVVRGGAKVLQRLRQHFAQVVLIETDAFTRTLKRRRAELTEAGRLRWPRISTPKGAPIDELLAHNIVTKRAALLLSDFAPPAQSERSARHARRPAQHTDCETGQGSFLTQLDATLQARAVPADLQRMVVAAES
;
A
#
# COMPACT_ATOMS: atom_id res chain seq x y z
N MET A 1 32.08 -15.06 7.03
CA MET A 1 31.55 -13.78 6.49
C MET A 1 32.69 -12.79 6.42
N THR A 2 33.19 -12.51 5.21
CA THR A 2 34.23 -11.51 4.99
C THR A 2 33.59 -10.13 5.17
N ARG A 3 33.95 -9.42 6.25
CA ARG A 3 33.60 -8.00 6.39
C ARG A 3 34.17 -7.27 5.18
N ARG A 4 33.32 -6.57 4.43
CA ARG A 4 33.76 -5.70 3.34
C ARG A 4 34.78 -4.72 3.90
N ALA A 5 35.93 -4.58 3.25
CA ALA A 5 36.95 -3.64 3.69
C ALA A 5 36.35 -2.22 3.68
N PRO A 6 36.58 -1.38 4.71
CA PRO A 6 36.02 -0.02 4.79
C PRO A 6 36.36 0.89 3.59
N GLN A 7 37.34 0.48 2.77
CA GLN A 7 37.92 1.25 1.68
C GLN A 7 37.28 0.94 0.31
N GLU A 8 36.40 -0.04 0.20
CA GLU A 8 35.78 -0.37 -1.08
C GLU A 8 34.64 0.61 -1.39
N PRO A 9 34.69 1.36 -2.51
CA PRO A 9 33.67 2.36 -2.82
C PRO A 9 32.30 1.68 -2.95
N SER A 10 31.32 2.15 -2.19
CA SER A 10 29.93 1.66 -2.30
C SER A 10 29.46 1.86 -3.75
N ARG A 11 29.25 0.78 -4.50
CA ARG A 11 28.58 0.86 -5.80
C ARG A 11 27.15 1.32 -5.53
N ARG A 12 26.79 2.53 -5.99
CA ARG A 12 25.41 3.00 -5.91
C ARG A 12 24.62 2.35 -7.04
N PHE A 13 23.62 1.57 -6.66
CA PHE A 13 22.71 0.95 -7.61
C PHE A 13 21.41 1.74 -7.63
N GLU A 14 21.19 2.51 -8.70
CA GLU A 14 19.90 3.16 -8.94
C GLU A 14 18.80 2.12 -9.19
N PRO A 15 17.56 2.37 -8.73
CA PRO A 15 16.42 1.52 -9.05
C PRO A 15 16.30 1.32 -10.57
N SER A 16 16.59 0.11 -11.03
CA SER A 16 16.60 -0.21 -12.45
C SER A 16 16.00 -1.58 -12.72
N TYR A 17 15.63 -1.83 -13.98
CA TYR A 17 15.13 -3.13 -14.39
C TYR A 17 16.19 -4.24 -14.24
N ARG A 18 17.48 -3.90 -14.24
CA ARG A 18 18.59 -4.85 -14.05
C ARG A 18 18.60 -5.48 -12.66
N LEU A 19 18.05 -4.80 -11.65
CA LEU A 19 17.91 -5.27 -10.26
C LEU A 19 16.68 -6.16 -10.02
N ARG A 20 15.87 -6.40 -11.05
CA ARG A 20 14.70 -7.27 -10.94
C ARG A 20 15.17 -8.72 -10.87
N ASP A 21 14.52 -9.45 -9.96
CA ASP A 21 14.76 -10.87 -9.81
C ASP A 21 14.04 -11.65 -10.92
N ASP A 22 14.79 -12.49 -11.62
CA ASP A 22 14.31 -13.41 -12.64
C ASP A 22 15.09 -14.73 -12.62
N THR A 23 14.51 -15.71 -11.94
CA THR A 23 15.06 -17.07 -11.79
C THR A 23 15.11 -17.87 -13.10
N THR A 24 14.41 -17.40 -14.15
CA THR A 24 14.35 -18.09 -15.45
C THR A 24 15.47 -17.68 -16.38
N ILE A 25 16.08 -16.51 -16.15
CA ILE A 25 17.12 -15.93 -17.00
C ILE A 25 18.47 -15.95 -16.29
N TYR A 26 18.51 -15.64 -15.00
CA TYR A 26 19.76 -15.43 -14.27
C TYR A 26 19.99 -16.54 -13.24
N ALA A 27 21.24 -16.98 -13.15
CA ALA A 27 21.69 -17.82 -12.03
C ALA A 27 21.71 -16.99 -10.72
N PRO A 28 21.65 -17.66 -9.55
CA PRO A 28 21.81 -16.98 -8.28
C PRO A 28 23.15 -16.24 -8.21
N SER A 29 23.15 -15.02 -7.67
CA SER A 29 24.36 -14.26 -7.36
C SER A 29 25.32 -15.08 -6.49
N LEU A 30 26.61 -15.08 -6.83
CA LEU A 30 27.63 -16.00 -6.27
C LEU A 30 27.73 -15.95 -4.74
N GLY A 31 27.59 -14.77 -4.12
CA GLY A 31 27.66 -14.60 -2.68
C GLY A 31 26.41 -15.06 -1.92
N CYS A 32 25.33 -15.43 -2.61
CA CYS A 32 24.10 -15.90 -1.96
C CYS A 32 24.22 -17.31 -1.36
N GLY A 33 25.07 -18.18 -1.92
CA GLY A 33 25.14 -19.60 -1.54
C GLY A 33 25.55 -19.86 -0.07
N GLY A 34 26.33 -18.96 0.54
CA GLY A 34 26.73 -19.04 1.95
C GLY A 34 25.89 -18.19 2.90
N CYS A 35 24.80 -17.59 2.42
CA CYS A 35 23.99 -16.67 3.22
C CYS A 35 23.04 -17.46 4.15
N PRO A 36 22.96 -17.12 5.46
CA PRO A 36 22.03 -17.78 6.38
C PRO A 36 20.56 -17.58 6.01
N ASP A 37 20.23 -16.50 5.28
CA ASP A 37 18.87 -16.23 4.83
C ASP A 37 18.56 -16.86 3.47
N PHE A 38 19.49 -17.60 2.84
CA PHE A 38 19.31 -18.14 1.48
C PHE A 38 18.04 -18.98 1.36
N GLU A 39 17.79 -19.87 2.33
CA GLU A 39 16.57 -20.67 2.35
C GLU A 39 15.32 -19.79 2.46
N THR A 40 15.39 -18.67 3.17
CA THR A 40 14.25 -17.76 3.32
C THR A 40 14.05 -16.91 2.07
N CYS A 41 15.11 -16.27 1.55
CA CYS A 41 15.01 -15.25 0.50
C CYS A 41 15.12 -15.81 -0.92
N GLY A 42 15.72 -17.00 -1.09
CA GLY A 42 15.95 -17.68 -2.36
C GLY A 42 17.18 -17.20 -3.13
N GLY A 43 17.94 -16.23 -2.59
CA GLY A 43 19.02 -15.55 -3.31
C GLY A 43 18.52 -14.42 -4.22
N LEU A 44 19.45 -13.80 -4.95
CA LEU A 44 19.19 -12.78 -5.98
C LEU A 44 19.53 -13.34 -7.36
N HIS A 45 18.67 -13.11 -8.34
CA HIS A 45 18.84 -13.54 -9.74
C HIS A 45 18.70 -12.32 -10.65
N THR A 46 19.76 -11.54 -10.77
CA THR A 46 19.68 -10.20 -11.39
C THR A 46 20.81 -9.97 -12.39
N ASP A 47 20.59 -9.04 -13.32
CA ASP A 47 21.56 -8.61 -14.34
C ASP A 47 22.52 -7.53 -13.84
N ALA A 48 22.46 -7.16 -12.56
CA ALA A 48 23.11 -5.97 -12.03
C ALA A 48 24.57 -6.18 -11.57
N ASP A 49 25.21 -7.29 -11.93
CA ASP A 49 26.59 -7.63 -11.52
C ASP A 49 26.81 -7.53 -9.99
N VAL A 50 25.78 -7.86 -9.21
CA VAL A 50 25.82 -7.90 -7.73
C VAL A 50 26.35 -9.24 -7.26
N PHE A 51 27.34 -9.20 -6.36
CA PHE A 51 27.90 -10.42 -5.77
C PHE A 51 26.90 -11.03 -4.77
N ASP A 52 26.28 -10.20 -3.94
CA ASP A 52 25.15 -10.56 -3.09
C ASP A 52 24.30 -9.32 -2.75
N CYS A 53 23.27 -9.48 -1.92
CA CYS A 53 22.39 -8.36 -1.57
C CYS A 53 23.03 -7.31 -0.66
N ASN A 54 24.21 -7.57 -0.06
CA ASN A 54 24.95 -6.57 0.71
C ASN A 54 25.59 -5.51 -0.20
N ASP A 55 25.76 -5.78 -1.49
CA ASP A 55 26.14 -4.74 -2.47
C ASP A 55 25.08 -3.65 -2.59
N LEU A 56 23.83 -3.96 -2.24
CA LEU A 56 22.71 -3.02 -2.20
C LEU A 56 22.61 -2.30 -0.84
N CYS A 57 23.50 -2.61 0.10
CA CYS A 57 23.57 -1.93 1.37
C CYS A 57 24.37 -0.63 1.25
N SER A 58 23.81 0.32 0.51
CA SER A 58 24.40 1.64 0.30
C SER A 58 23.54 2.70 0.98
N CYS A 59 24.11 3.42 1.92
CA CYS A 59 23.50 4.60 2.54
C CYS A 59 24.39 5.80 2.24
N GLY A 60 23.80 6.95 1.86
CA GLY A 60 24.55 8.20 1.76
C GLY A 60 25.08 8.67 3.12
N ASP A 61 24.25 8.52 4.15
CA ASP A 61 24.60 8.74 5.56
C ASP A 61 24.20 7.48 6.36
N PRO A 62 25.16 6.72 6.93
CA PRO A 62 24.88 5.58 7.77
C PRO A 62 24.02 5.90 9.02
N ALA A 63 24.10 7.12 9.56
CA ALA A 63 23.37 7.54 10.76
C ALA A 63 21.88 7.81 10.51
N LEU A 64 21.49 8.11 9.27
CA LEU A 64 20.12 8.46 8.87
C LEU A 64 19.40 7.37 8.06
N CYS A 65 20.04 6.21 7.90
CA CYS A 65 19.58 5.19 6.98
C CYS A 65 19.05 3.98 7.74
N ASP A 66 17.73 3.76 7.71
CA ASP A 66 17.13 2.58 8.36
C ASP A 66 16.89 1.41 7.40
N THR A 67 17.67 1.30 6.33
CA THR A 67 17.70 0.07 5.53
C THR A 67 18.11 -1.11 6.41
N VAL A 68 17.29 -2.16 6.43
CA VAL A 68 17.60 -3.37 7.22
C VAL A 68 18.71 -4.14 6.53
N CYS A 69 19.92 -4.03 7.07
CA CYS A 69 21.13 -4.53 6.42
C CYS A 69 22.15 -5.10 7.41
N ARG A 70 22.75 -6.24 7.06
CA ARG A 70 23.77 -6.93 7.88
C ARG A 70 25.07 -6.16 8.07
N ASN A 71 25.38 -5.16 7.23
CA ASN A 71 26.51 -4.26 7.43
C ASN A 71 26.29 -3.26 8.59
N LYS A 72 25.07 -3.20 9.15
CA LYS A 72 24.72 -2.46 10.37
C LYS A 72 24.24 -3.46 11.43
N PRO A 73 25.15 -4.21 12.07
CA PRO A 73 24.78 -5.41 12.83
C PRO A 73 23.82 -5.12 13.98
N ASP A 74 24.00 -4.02 14.72
CA ASP A 74 23.16 -3.69 15.88
C ASP A 74 21.73 -3.33 15.43
N THR A 75 21.59 -2.36 14.52
CA THR A 75 20.29 -1.99 13.94
C THR A 75 19.63 -3.17 13.22
N PHE A 76 20.39 -3.99 12.48
CA PHE A 76 19.86 -5.19 11.84
C PHE A 76 19.25 -6.15 12.86
N PHE A 77 19.92 -6.37 13.98
CA PHE A 77 19.45 -7.28 15.01
C PHE A 77 18.21 -6.73 15.72
N GLU A 78 18.18 -5.42 16.02
CA GLU A 78 17.00 -4.74 16.56
C GLU A 78 15.78 -4.91 15.62
N ARG A 79 15.94 -4.63 14.33
CA ARG A 79 14.88 -4.80 13.32
C ARG A 79 14.47 -6.26 13.12
N TYR A 80 15.41 -7.19 13.25
CA TYR A 80 15.09 -8.63 13.19
C TYR A 80 14.26 -9.08 14.40
N LEU A 81 14.63 -8.62 15.61
CA LEU A 81 13.91 -8.92 16.84
C LEU A 81 12.53 -8.25 16.87
N GLU A 82 12.42 -7.01 16.40
CA GLU A 82 11.18 -6.22 16.29
C GLU A 82 10.04 -7.04 15.65
N ILE A 83 10.36 -7.84 14.63
CA ILE A 83 9.39 -8.64 13.88
C ILE A 83 9.38 -10.13 14.24
N GLY A 84 10.19 -10.56 15.22
CA GLY A 84 10.33 -11.96 15.60
C GLY A 84 10.94 -12.85 14.49
N GLY A 85 11.86 -12.29 13.71
CA GLY A 85 12.52 -12.93 12.58
C GLY A 85 11.71 -12.98 11.28
N PHE A 86 12.35 -13.42 10.20
CA PHE A 86 11.78 -13.34 8.84
C PHE A 86 10.76 -14.44 8.50
N ASN A 87 10.56 -15.46 9.34
CA ASN A 87 9.61 -16.52 9.00
C ASN A 87 8.16 -16.00 9.10
N LEU A 88 7.35 -16.16 8.05
CA LEU A 88 5.93 -15.78 8.10
C LEU A 88 5.14 -16.73 9.02
N GLU A 89 5.56 -17.98 9.14
CA GLU A 89 4.85 -19.02 9.92
C GLU A 89 4.83 -18.72 11.42
N SER A 90 5.77 -17.91 11.94
CA SER A 90 5.76 -17.45 13.33
C SER A 90 4.75 -16.35 13.62
N THR A 91 4.03 -15.84 12.62
CA THR A 91 2.93 -14.89 12.84
C THR A 91 1.79 -15.57 13.59
N LEU A 92 1.18 -14.87 14.55
CA LEU A 92 0.09 -15.41 15.38
C LEU A 92 -1.02 -16.02 14.51
N GLN A 93 -1.51 -17.19 14.91
CA GLN A 93 -2.72 -17.79 14.34
C GLN A 93 -3.94 -17.21 15.01
N VAL A 94 -4.93 -16.82 14.20
CA VAL A 94 -6.11 -16.08 14.66
C VAL A 94 -7.38 -16.77 14.17
N ALA A 95 -8.49 -16.49 14.85
CA ALA A 95 -9.78 -16.98 14.40
C ALA A 95 -10.17 -16.31 13.07
N ALA A 96 -10.83 -17.07 12.19
CA ALA A 96 -11.44 -16.51 11.00
C ALA A 96 -12.56 -15.54 11.43
N LEU A 97 -12.56 -14.34 10.85
CA LEU A 97 -13.65 -13.37 11.02
C LEU A 97 -14.61 -13.45 9.82
N PRO A 98 -15.90 -13.17 10.01
CA PRO A 98 -16.86 -13.14 8.91
C PRO A 98 -16.43 -12.19 7.79
N SER A 99 -16.45 -12.70 6.55
CA SER A 99 -16.18 -11.89 5.37
C SER A 99 -17.40 -11.03 5.03
N PRO A 100 -17.26 -9.70 4.84
CA PRO A 100 -18.39 -8.86 4.43
C PRO A 100 -18.80 -9.16 2.99
N ASN A 101 -20.08 -8.99 2.67
CA ASN A 101 -20.53 -9.06 1.28
C ASN A 101 -20.18 -7.74 0.56
N LEU A 102 -19.28 -7.82 -0.42
CA LEU A 102 -18.75 -6.66 -1.12
C LEU A 102 -19.23 -6.61 -2.58
N PRO A 103 -19.62 -5.44 -3.11
CA PRO A 103 -19.87 -5.30 -4.53
C PRO A 103 -18.53 -5.38 -5.31
N PRO A 104 -18.57 -5.75 -6.61
CA PRO A 104 -17.35 -5.94 -7.41
C PRO A 104 -16.54 -4.66 -7.63
N VAL A 105 -17.15 -3.48 -7.46
CA VAL A 105 -16.50 -2.17 -7.63
C VAL A 105 -16.93 -1.23 -6.51
N ILE A 106 -15.96 -0.76 -5.72
CA ILE A 106 -16.15 0.12 -4.56
C ILE A 106 -15.41 1.44 -4.81
N PRO A 107 -16.08 2.60 -4.80
CA PRO A 107 -15.41 3.87 -4.97
C PRO A 107 -14.59 4.23 -3.71
N LEU A 108 -13.35 4.69 -3.92
CA LEU A 108 -12.53 5.27 -2.86
C LEU A 108 -12.78 6.78 -2.75
N ILE A 109 -13.19 7.21 -1.56
CA ILE A 109 -13.49 8.61 -1.24
C ILE A 109 -12.37 9.15 -0.35
N GLY A 110 -11.53 10.02 -0.91
CA GLY A 110 -10.35 10.53 -0.21
C GLY A 110 -10.66 11.56 0.89
N HIS A 111 -11.62 12.46 0.66
CA HIS A 111 -11.97 13.55 1.60
C HIS A 111 -13.27 14.26 1.22
N LYS A 112 -13.82 15.09 2.12
CA LYS A 112 -15.03 15.90 1.87
C LYS A 112 -14.86 17.18 1.05
N TYR A 113 -13.64 17.65 0.80
CA TYR A 113 -13.43 18.95 0.16
C TYR A 113 -14.11 19.06 -1.22
N SER A 114 -14.59 20.28 -1.52
CA SER A 114 -15.35 20.63 -2.73
C SER A 114 -16.70 19.92 -2.92
N ARG A 115 -17.15 19.14 -1.93
CA ARG A 115 -18.48 18.52 -1.88
C ARG A 115 -19.37 19.19 -0.84
N GLN A 116 -20.69 19.12 -1.03
CA GLN A 116 -21.71 19.68 -0.15
C GLN A 116 -22.79 18.67 0.26
N ALA A 117 -23.03 17.65 -0.56
CA ALA A 117 -24.04 16.62 -0.30
C ALA A 117 -23.42 15.36 0.29
N VAL A 118 -24.27 14.51 0.86
CA VAL A 118 -23.91 13.15 1.26
C VAL A 118 -23.87 12.27 0.02
N LEU A 119 -22.79 11.52 -0.18
CA LEU A 119 -22.70 10.52 -1.23
C LEU A 119 -23.53 9.29 -0.85
N ASN A 120 -24.56 9.01 -1.64
CA ASN A 120 -25.45 7.85 -1.45
C ASN A 120 -24.89 6.60 -2.14
N GLU A 121 -23.78 6.08 -1.61
CA GLU A 121 -23.19 4.80 -2.02
C GLU A 121 -23.28 3.80 -0.86
N PRO A 122 -23.80 2.58 -1.09
CA PRO A 122 -24.03 1.61 -0.02
C PRO A 122 -22.73 1.04 0.55
N VAL A 123 -21.66 1.01 -0.25
CA VAL A 123 -20.32 0.57 0.18
C VAL A 123 -19.30 1.56 -0.36
N VAL A 124 -18.42 2.04 0.51
CA VAL A 124 -17.36 3.02 0.17
C VAL A 124 -16.03 2.61 0.79
N ALA A 125 -14.95 2.91 0.07
CA ALA A 125 -13.61 2.80 0.63
C ALA A 125 -13.11 4.18 1.06
N VAL A 126 -12.38 4.25 2.17
CA VAL A 126 -11.70 5.46 2.66
C VAL A 126 -10.22 5.15 2.93
N PRO A 127 -9.30 6.12 2.86
CA PRO A 127 -7.91 5.89 3.23
C PRO A 127 -7.80 5.62 4.74
N LEU A 128 -7.14 4.53 5.13
CA LEU A 128 -6.95 4.15 6.54
C LEU A 128 -6.26 5.26 7.35
N TYR A 129 -5.22 5.86 6.76
CA TYR A 129 -4.40 6.88 7.41
C TYR A 129 -5.08 8.25 7.54
N GLU A 130 -6.28 8.41 6.97
CA GLU A 130 -7.10 9.62 7.17
C GLU A 130 -8.06 9.48 8.37
N LEU A 131 -8.02 8.35 9.07
CA LEU A 131 -8.78 8.10 10.31
C LEU A 131 -7.98 8.43 11.58
N PHE A 132 -6.67 8.56 11.48
CA PHE A 132 -5.77 8.76 12.62
C PHE A 132 -4.78 9.89 12.34
N HIS A 133 -4.35 10.56 13.40
CA HIS A 133 -3.28 11.53 13.33
C HIS A 133 -1.93 10.81 13.26
N MET A 134 -1.24 10.90 12.13
CA MET A 134 -0.02 10.11 11.88
C MET A 134 1.15 10.41 12.82
N GLY A 135 1.16 11.57 13.50
CA GLY A 135 2.19 11.87 14.50
C GLY A 135 1.91 11.32 15.90
N SER A 136 0.67 10.94 16.22
CA SER A 136 0.28 10.56 17.60
C SER A 136 -0.54 9.28 17.71
N GLY A 137 -1.02 8.72 16.58
CA GLY A 137 -1.92 7.57 16.57
C GLY A 137 -3.33 7.88 17.05
N GLN A 138 -3.63 9.12 17.46
CA GLN A 138 -4.93 9.48 17.99
C GLN A 138 -6.01 9.50 16.90
N PRO A 139 -7.23 9.02 17.19
CA PRO A 139 -8.32 9.00 16.22
C PRO A 139 -8.74 10.42 15.83
N LEU A 140 -8.88 10.67 14.52
CA LEU A 140 -9.42 11.91 13.97
C LEU A 140 -10.96 11.92 13.96
N VAL A 141 -11.57 10.74 14.10
CA VAL A 141 -13.01 10.50 14.26
C VAL A 141 -13.21 9.38 15.27
N ARG A 142 -14.15 9.56 16.18
CA ARG A 142 -14.43 8.64 17.30
C ARG A 142 -15.77 7.93 17.15
N THR A 143 -16.68 8.50 16.36
CA THR A 143 -18.02 7.96 16.17
C THR A 143 -18.32 7.71 14.70
N ARG A 144 -19.30 6.83 14.47
CA ARG A 144 -19.82 6.52 13.14
C ARG A 144 -20.32 7.76 12.40
N ALA A 145 -21.04 8.64 13.10
CA ALA A 145 -21.53 9.91 12.57
C ALA A 145 -20.39 10.87 12.19
N GLU A 146 -19.33 10.95 13.00
CA GLU A 146 -18.14 11.76 12.69
C GLU A 146 -17.40 11.26 11.45
N LEU A 147 -17.24 9.93 11.31
CA LEU A 147 -16.68 9.31 10.11
C LEU A 147 -17.51 9.68 8.87
N ALA A 148 -18.83 9.52 8.96
CA ALA A 148 -19.75 9.85 7.87
C ALA A 148 -19.65 11.34 7.48
N ALA A 149 -19.59 12.25 8.46
CA ALA A 149 -19.42 13.67 8.24
C ALA A 149 -18.04 14.04 7.66
N ARG A 150 -16.96 13.39 8.11
CA ARG A 150 -15.58 13.61 7.62
C ARG A 150 -15.44 13.29 6.14
N PHE A 151 -16.11 12.24 5.68
CA PHE A 151 -16.07 11.81 4.28
C PHE A 151 -17.32 12.14 3.48
N ARG A 152 -18.32 12.84 4.04
CA ARG A 152 -19.62 13.12 3.40
C ARG A 152 -20.20 11.87 2.71
N ILE A 153 -20.33 10.79 3.47
CA ILE A 153 -20.91 9.51 3.06
C ILE A 153 -22.12 9.21 3.94
N ALA A 154 -23.00 8.31 3.51
CA ALA A 154 -24.14 7.90 4.33
C ALA A 154 -23.66 7.20 5.61
N GLU A 155 -24.26 7.53 6.75
CA GLU A 155 -23.89 6.92 8.04
C GLU A 155 -24.08 5.39 8.03
N GLY A 156 -25.13 4.91 7.35
CA GLY A 156 -25.39 3.48 7.18
C GLY A 156 -24.56 2.76 6.09
N ALA A 157 -23.65 3.44 5.39
CA ALA A 157 -22.84 2.79 4.35
C ALA A 157 -21.86 1.76 4.94
N VAL A 158 -21.61 0.65 4.28
CA VAL A 158 -20.50 -0.24 4.65
C VAL A 158 -19.18 0.47 4.31
N VAL A 159 -18.26 0.57 5.27
CA VAL A 159 -16.97 1.27 5.08
C VAL A 159 -15.82 0.30 5.09
N ILE A 160 -14.98 0.39 4.06
CA ILE A 160 -13.69 -0.30 3.97
C ILE A 160 -12.56 0.71 4.16
N ALA A 161 -11.56 0.38 4.97
CA ALA A 161 -10.36 1.19 5.11
C ALA A 161 -9.22 0.64 4.24
N SER A 162 -8.71 1.44 3.31
CA SER A 162 -7.59 1.08 2.43
C SER A 162 -6.25 1.45 3.09
N GLY A 163 -5.47 0.44 3.50
CA GLY A 163 -4.10 0.56 4.03
C GLY A 163 -3.00 0.71 2.97
N VAL A 164 -3.29 1.39 1.86
CA VAL A 164 -2.31 1.70 0.81
C VAL A 164 -2.12 3.21 0.74
N ASP A 165 -0.90 3.68 1.03
CA ASP A 165 -0.50 5.08 0.98
C ASP A 165 1.04 5.17 0.87
N ARG A 166 1.61 6.37 1.02
CA ARG A 166 3.05 6.62 0.97
C ARG A 166 3.78 6.01 2.16
N ASP A 167 5.05 5.64 1.96
CA ASP A 167 5.88 5.00 2.98
C ASP A 167 5.98 5.80 4.28
N ILE A 168 6.04 7.14 4.22
CA ILE A 168 6.06 7.99 5.43
C ILE A 168 4.87 7.73 6.38
N LYS A 169 3.67 7.47 5.84
CA LYS A 169 2.48 7.16 6.64
C LYS A 169 2.50 5.72 7.13
N LEU A 170 3.06 4.80 6.34
CA LEU A 170 3.20 3.39 6.71
C LEU A 170 4.20 3.21 7.86
N GLU A 171 5.32 3.92 7.81
CA GLU A 171 6.31 3.91 8.88
C GLU A 171 5.77 4.56 10.15
N ALA A 172 5.07 5.70 10.02
CA ALA A 172 4.38 6.32 11.15
C ALA A 172 3.32 5.39 11.77
N TRP A 173 2.54 4.70 10.95
CA TRP A 173 1.54 3.73 11.41
C TRP A 173 2.16 2.62 12.26
N TRP A 174 3.28 2.08 11.82
CA TRP A 174 3.95 0.99 12.52
C TRP A 174 4.60 1.44 13.82
N ALA A 175 5.05 2.69 13.87
CA ALA A 175 5.65 3.29 15.05
C ALA A 175 4.65 3.65 16.16
N PHE A 176 3.33 3.46 15.94
CA PHE A 176 2.34 3.70 16.97
C PHE A 176 2.53 2.76 18.18
N ALA A 177 2.72 3.37 19.36
CA ALA A 177 2.91 2.66 20.61
C ALA A 177 1.60 2.00 21.11
N ASP A 178 0.47 2.70 20.97
CA ASP A 178 -0.82 2.22 21.45
C ASP A 178 -1.66 1.66 20.28
N ARG A 179 -1.40 0.39 19.93
CA ARG A 179 -2.15 -0.31 18.88
C ARG A 179 -3.56 -0.67 19.32
N ASP A 180 -3.83 -0.78 20.62
CA ASP A 180 -5.14 -1.14 21.15
C ASP A 180 -6.17 -0.04 20.90
N VAL A 181 -5.79 1.23 21.09
CA VAL A 181 -6.65 2.38 20.74
C VAL A 181 -7.01 2.38 19.26
N ILE A 182 -6.08 2.03 18.38
CA ILE A 182 -6.31 1.98 16.94
C ILE A 182 -7.33 0.89 16.61
N HIS A 183 -7.12 -0.32 17.12
CA HIS A 183 -8.01 -1.44 16.87
C HIS A 183 -9.41 -1.21 17.46
N ALA A 184 -9.49 -0.66 18.68
CA ALA A 184 -10.75 -0.28 19.30
C ALA A 184 -11.50 0.77 18.47
N THR A 185 -10.81 1.82 18.03
CA THR A 185 -11.40 2.83 17.15
C THR A 185 -11.96 2.20 15.87
N LEU A 186 -11.21 1.33 15.19
CA LEU A 186 -11.67 0.69 13.95
C LEU A 186 -12.93 -0.17 14.17
N ARG A 187 -13.03 -0.87 15.31
CA ARG A 187 -14.24 -1.60 15.70
C ARG A 187 -15.41 -0.67 15.98
N ASP A 188 -15.20 0.36 16.80
CA ASP A 188 -16.25 1.29 17.24
C ASP A 188 -16.82 2.11 16.07
N LEU A 189 -15.99 2.40 15.06
CA LEU A 189 -16.42 3.02 13.80
C LEU A 189 -17.20 2.07 12.87
N GLY A 190 -17.25 0.77 13.19
CA GLY A 190 -17.88 -0.26 12.37
C GLY A 190 -17.20 -0.44 11.01
N ILE A 191 -15.86 -0.39 10.97
CA ILE A 191 -15.12 -0.66 9.73
C ILE A 191 -15.29 -2.14 9.37
N ALA A 192 -15.88 -2.40 8.20
CA ALA A 192 -16.26 -3.75 7.79
C ALA A 192 -15.08 -4.57 7.25
N LEU A 193 -14.06 -3.89 6.70
CA LEU A 193 -12.83 -4.51 6.23
C LEU A 193 -11.71 -3.48 6.22
N VAL A 194 -10.51 -3.89 6.63
CA VAL A 194 -9.27 -3.14 6.41
C VAL A 194 -8.44 -3.89 5.37
N THR A 195 -7.91 -3.24 4.34
CA THR A 195 -6.78 -3.84 3.60
C THR A 195 -5.54 -3.60 4.43
N ALA A 196 -4.88 -4.66 4.90
CA ALA A 196 -3.72 -4.52 5.79
C ALA A 196 -2.68 -3.54 5.22
N PRO A 197 -2.00 -2.74 6.07
CA PRO A 197 -0.94 -1.84 5.63
C PRO A 197 0.08 -2.54 4.72
N ASN A 198 0.31 -1.98 3.53
CA ASN A 198 1.23 -2.54 2.54
C ASN A 198 2.61 -1.88 2.60
N PHE A 199 3.61 -2.58 3.13
CA PHE A 199 4.99 -2.08 3.15
C PHE A 199 5.70 -2.33 1.82
N SER A 200 6.44 -1.32 1.34
CA SER A 200 7.13 -1.34 0.05
C SER A 200 8.29 -2.34 0.02
N LEU A 201 8.51 -2.96 -1.15
CA LEU A 201 9.63 -3.87 -1.42
C LEU A 201 10.52 -3.29 -2.52
N PHE A 202 11.52 -2.51 -2.14
CA PHE A 202 12.42 -1.85 -3.09
C PHE A 202 13.39 -2.82 -3.77
N LEU A 203 13.84 -2.46 -4.98
CA LEU A 203 14.80 -3.25 -5.75
C LEU A 203 16.25 -2.97 -5.36
N ASN A 204 16.56 -1.75 -4.96
CA ASN A 204 17.90 -1.27 -4.62
C ASN A 204 18.19 -1.33 -3.12
N VAL A 205 17.60 -2.30 -2.42
CA VAL A 205 17.86 -2.57 -1.00
C VAL A 205 18.23 -4.04 -0.81
N PRO A 206 18.95 -4.38 0.28
CA PRO A 206 19.26 -5.75 0.64
C PRO A 206 17.99 -6.57 0.87
N ARG A 207 18.09 -7.90 0.68
CA ARG A 207 16.94 -8.79 0.85
C ARG A 207 16.35 -8.77 2.27
N PRO A 208 17.12 -8.65 3.36
CA PRO A 208 16.55 -8.53 4.70
C PRO A 208 15.55 -7.39 4.87
N ASP A 209 15.76 -6.25 4.19
CA ASP A 209 14.81 -5.13 4.17
C ASP A 209 13.45 -5.53 3.58
N ASN A 210 13.46 -6.22 2.44
CA ASN A 210 12.23 -6.74 1.84
C ASN A 210 11.56 -7.80 2.75
N LEU A 211 12.34 -8.70 3.35
CA LEU A 211 11.81 -9.73 4.25
C LEU A 211 11.18 -9.11 5.50
N HIS A 212 11.79 -8.04 6.01
CA HIS A 212 11.29 -7.27 7.14
C HIS A 212 9.92 -6.65 6.80
N SER A 213 9.83 -5.93 5.68
CA SER A 213 8.56 -5.37 5.19
C SER A 213 7.48 -6.44 5.00
N MET A 214 7.80 -7.58 4.38
CA MET A 214 6.83 -8.68 4.23
C MET A 214 6.32 -9.21 5.58
N LYS A 215 7.20 -9.36 6.57
CA LYS A 215 6.80 -9.82 7.90
C LYS A 215 5.91 -8.78 8.60
N ARG A 216 6.21 -7.48 8.49
CA ARG A 216 5.36 -6.40 9.01
C ARG A 216 3.95 -6.42 8.43
N ILE A 217 3.81 -6.72 7.13
CA ILE A 217 2.47 -6.90 6.52
C ILE A 217 1.71 -8.04 7.21
N ALA A 218 2.36 -9.19 7.40
CA ALA A 218 1.73 -10.35 8.05
C ALA A 218 1.37 -10.06 9.52
N LEU A 219 2.24 -9.38 10.26
CA LEU A 219 2.01 -8.99 11.66
C LEU A 219 0.84 -8.00 11.77
N GLY A 220 0.86 -6.92 10.99
CA GLY A 220 -0.21 -5.93 10.99
C GLY A 220 -1.57 -6.51 10.59
N TRP A 221 -1.59 -7.48 9.67
CA TRP A 221 -2.79 -8.25 9.36
C TRP A 221 -3.27 -9.08 10.56
N ALA A 222 -2.38 -9.84 11.18
CA ALA A 222 -2.73 -10.73 12.30
C ALA A 222 -3.21 -9.95 13.52
N GLU A 223 -2.61 -8.79 13.80
CA GLU A 223 -3.02 -7.90 14.90
C GLU A 223 -4.46 -7.38 14.72
N LEU A 224 -4.81 -6.93 13.50
CA LEU A 224 -6.17 -6.49 13.18
C LEU A 224 -7.18 -7.63 13.39
N MET A 225 -6.86 -8.82 12.85
CA MET A 225 -7.72 -10.00 12.97
C MET A 225 -7.86 -10.47 14.42
N ALA A 226 -6.76 -10.52 15.18
CA ALA A 226 -6.77 -10.87 16.61
C ALA A 226 -7.61 -9.90 17.43
N ALA A 227 -7.61 -8.62 17.04
CA ALA A 227 -8.42 -7.58 17.65
C ALA A 227 -9.87 -7.56 17.12
N GLY A 228 -10.32 -8.55 16.35
CA GLY A 228 -11.70 -8.63 15.87
C GLY A 228 -12.05 -7.64 14.75
N VAL A 229 -11.05 -7.06 14.08
CA VAL A 229 -11.24 -6.19 12.90
C VAL A 229 -11.00 -7.02 11.64
N PRO A 230 -12.02 -7.30 10.82
CA PRO A 230 -11.83 -8.04 9.57
C PRO A 230 -10.77 -7.36 8.69
N SER A 231 -9.79 -8.14 8.23
CA SER A 231 -8.65 -7.61 7.49
C SER A 231 -8.28 -8.51 6.30
N ALA A 232 -8.09 -7.87 5.14
CA ALA A 232 -7.55 -8.53 3.96
C ALA A 232 -6.02 -8.54 4.04
N LEU A 233 -5.41 -9.73 3.96
CA LEU A 233 -3.96 -9.89 3.96
C LEU A 233 -3.39 -9.24 2.69
N HIS A 234 -2.61 -8.17 2.84
CA HIS A 234 -1.99 -7.55 1.68
C HIS A 234 -0.82 -8.42 1.19
N LEU A 235 -0.78 -8.69 -0.12
CA LEU A 235 0.27 -9.45 -0.75
C LEU A 235 1.24 -8.46 -1.42
N ASN A 236 2.51 -8.51 -1.04
CA ASN A 236 3.58 -7.81 -1.72
C ASN A 236 4.78 -8.74 -1.89
N ALA A 237 5.36 -8.75 -3.08
CA ALA A 237 6.42 -9.69 -3.43
C ALA A 237 7.36 -9.07 -4.47
N ARG A 238 8.66 -9.33 -4.31
CA ARG A 238 9.69 -8.94 -5.28
C ARG A 238 10.14 -10.13 -6.12
N THR A 239 10.22 -11.31 -5.52
CA THR A 239 10.78 -12.54 -6.13
C THR A 239 9.76 -13.67 -6.21
N ASP A 240 10.09 -14.73 -6.97
CA ASP A 240 9.28 -15.96 -6.96
C ASP A 240 9.29 -16.65 -5.59
N ARG A 241 10.40 -16.54 -4.83
CA ARG A 241 10.49 -17.05 -3.45
C ARG A 241 9.54 -16.32 -2.50
N ASP A 242 9.34 -15.02 -2.68
CA ASP A 242 8.38 -14.24 -1.90
C ASP A 242 6.95 -14.76 -2.11
N TYR A 243 6.57 -15.00 -3.37
CA TYR A 243 5.28 -15.63 -3.67
C TYR A 243 5.18 -17.05 -3.13
N ALA A 244 6.24 -17.85 -3.20
CA ALA A 244 6.24 -19.20 -2.62
C ALA A 244 5.97 -19.18 -1.10
N ARG A 245 6.50 -18.18 -0.40
CA ARG A 245 6.25 -17.96 1.03
C ARG A 245 4.80 -17.54 1.29
N TRP A 246 4.26 -16.60 0.52
CA TRP A 246 2.85 -16.21 0.64
C TRP A 246 1.90 -17.37 0.33
N MET A 247 2.16 -18.15 -0.72
CA MET A 247 1.36 -19.32 -1.07
C MET A 247 1.33 -20.34 0.07
N ARG A 248 2.49 -20.63 0.67
CA ARG A 248 2.57 -21.52 1.83
C ARG A 248 1.78 -20.97 3.02
N PHE A 249 1.98 -19.69 3.33
CA PHE A 249 1.31 -19.01 4.43
C PHE A 249 -0.21 -19.06 4.27
N VAL A 250 -0.73 -18.64 3.11
CA VAL A 250 -2.17 -18.66 2.81
C VAL A 250 -2.71 -20.09 2.85
N ARG A 251 -2.01 -21.07 2.29
CA ARG A 251 -2.45 -22.48 2.31
C ARG A 251 -2.55 -23.05 3.73
N GLN A 252 -1.60 -22.71 4.61
CA GLN A 252 -1.57 -23.21 6.00
C GLN A 252 -2.50 -22.46 6.95
N ARG A 253 -2.99 -21.27 6.55
CA ARG A 253 -3.80 -20.37 7.40
C ARG A 253 -5.22 -20.26 6.85
N PRO A 254 -6.13 -21.21 7.15
CA PRO A 254 -7.50 -21.20 6.63
C PRO A 254 -8.28 -19.94 6.99
N GLU A 255 -7.90 -19.24 8.06
CA GLU A 255 -8.47 -17.95 8.44
C GLU A 255 -8.20 -16.81 7.43
N VAL A 256 -7.21 -16.96 6.54
CA VAL A 256 -6.98 -16.00 5.44
C VAL A 256 -8.01 -16.27 4.34
N GLN A 257 -9.13 -15.56 4.36
CA GLN A 257 -10.19 -15.69 3.34
C GLN A 257 -10.15 -14.58 2.30
N ILE A 258 -9.62 -13.42 2.68
CA ILE A 258 -9.53 -12.23 1.85
C ILE A 258 -8.06 -11.81 1.74
N VAL A 259 -7.59 -11.62 0.51
CA VAL A 259 -6.27 -11.05 0.22
C VAL A 259 -6.43 -9.72 -0.48
N ALA A 260 -5.46 -8.82 -0.30
CA ALA A 260 -5.40 -7.54 -0.98
C ALA A 260 -4.16 -7.43 -1.87
N PHE A 261 -4.27 -6.69 -2.98
CA PHE A 261 -3.12 -6.41 -3.84
C PHE A 261 -3.23 -5.03 -4.50
N GLU A 262 -2.11 -4.35 -4.66
CA GLU A 262 -2.06 -3.04 -5.29
C GLU A 262 -1.28 -3.08 -6.61
N PHE A 263 -1.94 -2.71 -7.71
CA PHE A 263 -1.32 -2.50 -9.02
C PHE A 263 -1.08 -1.01 -9.33
N GLY A 264 -1.34 -0.11 -8.37
CA GLY A 264 -1.18 1.34 -8.54
C GLY A 264 0.28 1.79 -8.64
N THR A 265 1.20 1.00 -8.08
CA THR A 265 2.65 1.26 -8.03
C THR A 265 3.41 0.32 -8.97
N GLY A 266 4.71 0.10 -8.74
CA GLY A 266 5.61 -0.65 -9.64
C GLY A 266 5.10 -2.00 -10.14
N ALA A 267 4.20 -2.67 -9.39
CA ALA A 267 3.55 -3.92 -9.80
C ALA A 267 2.64 -3.78 -11.05
N GLY A 268 2.07 -2.59 -11.28
CA GLY A 268 1.24 -2.31 -12.47
C GLY A 268 2.02 -1.99 -13.74
N ALA A 269 3.35 -1.92 -13.66
CA ALA A 269 4.20 -1.59 -14.80
C ALA A 269 3.95 -2.56 -15.97
N PRO A 270 3.88 -2.09 -17.23
CA PRO A 270 3.55 -2.94 -18.38
C PRO A 270 4.42 -4.19 -18.54
N ASN A 271 5.67 -4.13 -18.08
CA ASN A 271 6.63 -5.22 -18.16
C ASN A 271 6.72 -6.08 -16.87
N ARG A 272 5.81 -5.89 -15.91
CA ARG A 272 5.80 -6.64 -14.65
C ARG A 272 4.41 -7.09 -14.20
N VAL A 273 3.35 -6.45 -14.69
CA VAL A 273 1.97 -6.77 -14.31
C VAL A 273 1.61 -8.22 -14.57
N ASP A 274 1.96 -8.79 -15.73
CA ASP A 274 1.61 -10.16 -16.07
C ASP A 274 2.32 -11.17 -15.16
N TRP A 275 3.58 -10.88 -14.80
CA TRP A 275 4.33 -11.67 -13.81
C TRP A 275 3.57 -11.73 -12.48
N HIS A 276 3.14 -10.59 -11.93
CA HIS A 276 2.36 -10.57 -10.67
C HIS A 276 1.03 -11.31 -10.81
N VAL A 277 0.30 -11.11 -11.92
CA VAL A 277 -0.99 -11.77 -12.16
C VAL A 277 -0.84 -13.27 -12.20
N ASP A 278 0.18 -13.80 -12.90
CA ASP A 278 0.46 -15.25 -12.95
C ASP A 278 0.63 -15.84 -11.54
N ARG A 279 1.39 -15.15 -10.68
CA ARG A 279 1.66 -15.63 -9.32
C ARG A 279 0.44 -15.50 -8.41
N LEU A 280 -0.38 -14.46 -8.58
CA LEU A 280 -1.65 -14.33 -7.86
C LEU A 280 -2.64 -15.43 -8.26
N CYS A 281 -2.75 -15.76 -9.55
CA CYS A 281 -3.55 -16.89 -10.01
C CYS A 281 -3.07 -18.22 -9.39
N ARG A 282 -1.76 -18.50 -9.46
CA ARG A 282 -1.17 -19.69 -8.83
C ARG A 282 -1.42 -19.74 -7.32
N LEU A 283 -1.39 -18.59 -6.64
CA LEU A 283 -1.68 -18.50 -5.21
C LEU A 283 -3.12 -18.86 -4.91
N ALA A 284 -4.08 -18.35 -5.70
CA ALA A 284 -5.48 -18.72 -5.56
C ALA A 284 -5.70 -20.23 -5.78
N ASP A 285 -5.13 -20.79 -6.85
CA ASP A 285 -5.24 -22.21 -7.17
C ASP A 285 -4.62 -23.09 -6.06
N ALA A 286 -3.47 -22.67 -5.52
CA ALA A 286 -2.75 -23.41 -4.48
C ALA A 286 -3.36 -23.28 -3.08
N ALA A 287 -4.26 -22.32 -2.85
CA ALA A 287 -4.87 -22.08 -1.54
C ALA A 287 -5.81 -23.22 -1.11
N GLY A 288 -6.30 -24.03 -2.06
CA GLY A 288 -7.20 -25.16 -1.81
C GLY A 288 -8.60 -24.76 -1.31
N ARG A 289 -8.94 -23.47 -1.38
CA ARG A 289 -10.24 -22.92 -0.97
C ARG A 289 -10.57 -21.64 -1.75
N PRO A 290 -11.86 -21.27 -1.84
CA PRO A 290 -12.27 -19.97 -2.38
C PRO A 290 -11.60 -18.81 -1.64
N LEU A 291 -10.99 -17.88 -2.40
CA LEU A 291 -10.45 -16.63 -1.87
C LEU A 291 -11.14 -15.43 -2.52
N THR A 292 -11.32 -14.37 -1.74
CA THR A 292 -11.68 -13.05 -2.24
C THR A 292 -10.41 -12.21 -2.42
N LEU A 293 -10.28 -11.56 -3.58
CA LEU A 293 -9.20 -10.62 -3.86
C LEU A 293 -9.74 -9.19 -3.90
N VAL A 294 -9.23 -8.34 -3.01
CA VAL A 294 -9.46 -6.89 -3.03
C VAL A 294 -8.28 -6.21 -3.74
N VAL A 295 -8.51 -5.66 -4.93
CA VAL A 295 -7.46 -4.98 -5.70
C VAL A 295 -7.63 -3.47 -5.71
N ARG A 296 -6.51 -2.76 -5.71
CA ARG A 296 -6.45 -1.33 -6.03
C ARG A 296 -5.64 -1.13 -7.31
N GLY A 297 -6.23 -0.46 -8.29
CA GLY A 297 -5.66 -0.34 -9.63
C GLY A 297 -5.79 -1.64 -10.46
N GLY A 298 -5.11 -1.70 -11.61
CA GLY A 298 -5.03 -2.94 -12.40
C GLY A 298 -6.32 -3.35 -13.12
N ALA A 299 -7.25 -2.43 -13.40
CA ALA A 299 -8.55 -2.74 -14.00
C ALA A 299 -8.48 -3.63 -15.27
N LYS A 300 -7.40 -3.54 -16.05
CA LYS A 300 -7.18 -4.34 -17.27
C LYS A 300 -6.93 -5.84 -17.03
N VAL A 301 -6.56 -6.25 -15.81
CA VAL A 301 -6.21 -7.65 -15.48
C VAL A 301 -7.29 -8.36 -14.65
N LEU A 302 -8.39 -7.68 -14.34
CA LEU A 302 -9.45 -8.21 -13.47
C LEU A 302 -10.09 -9.48 -14.03
N GLN A 303 -10.35 -9.54 -15.34
CA GLN A 303 -10.97 -10.70 -15.98
C GLN A 303 -10.13 -11.97 -15.75
N ARG A 304 -8.81 -11.85 -15.88
CA ARG A 304 -7.88 -12.98 -15.66
C ARG A 304 -7.86 -13.40 -14.19
N LEU A 305 -7.87 -12.46 -13.26
CA LEU A 305 -7.93 -12.77 -11.83
C LEU A 305 -9.26 -13.44 -11.44
N ARG A 306 -10.39 -13.02 -12.02
CA ARG A 306 -11.71 -13.62 -11.75
C ARG A 306 -11.87 -15.07 -12.19
N GLN A 307 -10.97 -15.59 -13.03
CA GLN A 307 -10.97 -17.01 -13.39
C GLN A 307 -10.46 -17.91 -12.25
N HIS A 308 -9.72 -17.34 -11.29
CA HIS A 308 -9.07 -18.09 -10.22
C HIS A 308 -9.58 -17.73 -8.82
N PHE A 309 -9.96 -16.47 -8.60
CA PHE A 309 -10.55 -16.02 -7.35
C PHE A 309 -12.07 -16.13 -7.37
N ALA A 310 -12.67 -16.58 -6.27
CA ALA A 310 -14.12 -16.71 -6.15
C ALA A 310 -14.82 -15.34 -6.22
N GLN A 311 -14.13 -14.30 -5.76
CA GLN A 311 -14.58 -12.92 -5.89
C GLN A 311 -13.38 -12.01 -6.11
N VAL A 312 -13.52 -11.06 -7.04
CA VAL A 312 -12.56 -9.95 -7.22
C VAL A 312 -13.29 -8.64 -7.02
N VAL A 313 -12.82 -7.84 -6.06
CA VAL A 313 -13.35 -6.53 -5.69
C VAL A 313 -12.35 -5.46 -6.06
N LEU A 314 -12.73 -4.51 -6.90
CA LEU A 314 -11.89 -3.34 -7.24
C LEU A 314 -12.21 -2.17 -6.31
N ILE A 315 -11.21 -1.68 -5.58
CA ILE A 315 -11.20 -0.34 -5.00
C ILE A 315 -10.85 0.66 -6.11
N GLU A 316 -11.86 1.40 -6.57
CA GLU A 316 -11.82 2.31 -7.71
C GLU A 316 -11.42 3.72 -7.24
N THR A 317 -10.33 4.27 -7.80
CA THR A 317 -9.78 5.57 -7.40
C THR A 317 -9.91 6.67 -8.45
N ASP A 318 -10.17 6.33 -9.72
CA ASP A 318 -10.21 7.30 -10.81
C ASP A 318 -11.42 8.23 -10.67
N ALA A 319 -12.62 7.73 -10.34
CA ALA A 319 -13.82 8.56 -10.29
C ALA A 319 -13.63 9.75 -9.34
N PHE A 320 -13.12 9.51 -8.13
CA PHE A 320 -12.86 10.58 -7.17
C PHE A 320 -11.74 11.52 -7.64
N THR A 321 -10.58 10.98 -8.02
CA THR A 321 -9.41 11.79 -8.41
C THR A 321 -9.63 12.61 -9.70
N ARG A 322 -10.43 12.10 -10.65
CA ARG A 322 -10.80 12.79 -11.88
C ARG A 322 -11.86 13.85 -11.64
N THR A 323 -12.83 13.58 -10.76
CA THR A 323 -13.82 14.59 -10.31
C THR A 323 -13.14 15.82 -9.72
N LEU A 324 -12.15 15.64 -8.83
CA LEU A 324 -11.39 16.76 -8.25
C LEU A 324 -10.69 17.62 -9.31
N LYS A 325 -10.33 17.02 -10.44
CA LYS A 325 -9.72 17.71 -11.60
C LYS A 325 -10.76 18.24 -12.59
N ARG A 326 -12.05 18.32 -12.19
CA ARG A 326 -13.19 18.74 -13.02
C ARG A 326 -13.25 17.98 -14.35
N ARG A 327 -13.10 16.65 -14.28
CA ARG A 327 -13.25 15.77 -15.44
C ARG A 327 -14.50 14.93 -15.30
N ARG A 328 -15.25 14.82 -16.39
CA ARG A 328 -16.46 13.99 -16.49
C ARG A 328 -16.12 12.68 -17.18
N ALA A 329 -16.63 11.58 -16.65
CA ALA A 329 -16.58 10.27 -17.26
C ALA A 329 -17.56 10.23 -18.43
N GLU A 330 -17.08 9.85 -19.61
CA GLU A 330 -17.91 9.68 -20.80
C GLU A 330 -17.57 8.36 -21.49
N LEU A 331 -18.58 7.57 -21.83
CA LEU A 331 -18.42 6.38 -22.65
C LEU A 331 -18.47 6.77 -24.12
N THR A 332 -17.46 6.37 -24.88
CA THR A 332 -17.51 6.44 -26.35
C THR A 332 -18.46 5.36 -26.89
N GLU A 333 -18.91 5.51 -28.13
CA GLU A 333 -19.63 4.46 -28.87
C GLU A 333 -18.92 3.09 -28.84
N ALA A 334 -17.58 3.10 -28.86
CA ALA A 334 -16.76 1.89 -28.75
C ALA A 334 -16.60 1.35 -27.31
N GLY A 335 -17.43 1.79 -26.35
CA GLY A 335 -17.40 1.36 -24.95
C GLY A 335 -16.20 1.84 -24.12
N ARG A 336 -15.29 2.64 -24.70
CA ARG A 336 -14.11 3.16 -24.00
C ARG A 336 -14.43 4.38 -23.15
N LEU A 337 -13.79 4.47 -21.99
CA LEU A 337 -13.95 5.61 -21.09
C LEU A 337 -13.03 6.78 -21.48
N ARG A 338 -13.60 7.98 -21.59
CA ARG A 338 -12.89 9.25 -21.73
C ARG A 338 -13.15 10.16 -20.53
N TRP A 339 -12.25 11.11 -20.33
CA TRP A 339 -12.26 12.04 -19.20
C TRP A 339 -12.07 13.50 -19.65
N PRO A 340 -12.96 14.06 -20.49
CA PRO A 340 -12.90 15.47 -20.87
C PRO A 340 -12.96 16.37 -19.64
N ARG A 341 -12.30 17.53 -19.74
CA ARG A 341 -12.48 18.60 -18.75
C ARG A 341 -13.84 19.24 -18.99
N ILE A 342 -14.52 19.55 -17.89
CA ILE A 342 -15.73 20.36 -17.92
C ILE A 342 -15.47 21.70 -17.26
N SER A 343 -16.10 22.75 -17.77
CA SER A 343 -16.08 24.06 -17.13
C SER A 343 -17.10 24.07 -16.01
N THR A 344 -16.67 24.47 -14.81
CA THR A 344 -17.55 24.70 -13.67
C THR A 344 -17.20 26.03 -13.03
N PRO A 345 -18.17 26.80 -12.51
CA PRO A 345 -17.88 28.03 -11.76
C PRO A 345 -16.88 27.78 -10.63
N LYS A 346 -16.07 28.79 -10.32
CA LYS A 346 -15.12 28.71 -9.19
C LYS A 346 -15.89 28.43 -7.90
N GLY A 347 -15.47 27.41 -7.16
CA GLY A 347 -16.11 27.01 -5.91
C GLY A 347 -17.38 26.16 -6.06
N ALA A 348 -17.86 25.89 -7.27
CA ALA A 348 -19.04 25.06 -7.47
C ALA A 348 -18.85 23.66 -6.86
N PRO A 349 -19.87 23.07 -6.20
CA PRO A 349 -19.79 21.71 -5.69
C PRO A 349 -19.47 20.70 -6.80
N ILE A 350 -18.87 19.56 -6.44
CA ILE A 350 -18.57 18.45 -7.36
C ILE A 350 -19.46 17.22 -7.12
N ASP A 351 -20.52 17.34 -6.31
CA ASP A 351 -21.33 16.22 -5.86
C ASP A 351 -21.98 15.46 -7.03
N GLU A 352 -22.68 16.16 -7.91
CA GLU A 352 -23.30 15.56 -9.10
C GLU A 352 -22.27 14.97 -10.07
N LEU A 353 -21.13 15.64 -10.23
CA LEU A 353 -20.04 15.15 -11.08
C LEU A 353 -19.46 13.84 -10.50
N LEU A 354 -19.29 13.76 -9.18
CA LEU A 354 -18.79 12.56 -8.53
C LEU A 354 -19.76 11.40 -8.69
N ALA A 355 -21.06 11.63 -8.41
CA ALA A 355 -22.09 10.61 -8.58
C ALA A 355 -22.14 10.09 -10.03
N HIS A 356 -22.14 11.00 -11.01
CA HIS A 356 -22.07 10.67 -12.43
C HIS A 356 -20.82 9.83 -12.75
N ASN A 357 -19.65 10.25 -12.25
CA ASN A 357 -18.39 9.57 -12.52
C ASN A 357 -18.32 8.17 -11.92
N ILE A 358 -18.83 7.97 -10.69
CA ILE A 358 -18.89 6.66 -10.05
C ILE A 358 -19.77 5.72 -10.86
N VAL A 359 -21.01 6.13 -11.19
CA VAL A 359 -21.96 5.33 -11.96
C VAL A 359 -21.39 4.97 -13.33
N THR A 360 -20.88 5.96 -14.07
CA THR A 360 -20.35 5.76 -15.43
C THR A 360 -19.10 4.87 -15.43
N LYS A 361 -18.17 5.07 -14.47
CA LYS A 361 -16.97 4.25 -14.34
C LYS A 361 -17.30 2.82 -13.98
N ARG A 362 -18.24 2.61 -13.04
CA ARG A 362 -18.74 1.28 -12.66
C ARG A 362 -19.35 0.57 -13.86
N ALA A 363 -20.22 1.23 -14.62
CA ALA A 363 -20.80 0.67 -15.84
C ALA A 363 -19.72 0.30 -16.87
N ALA A 364 -18.73 1.16 -17.09
CA ALA A 364 -17.62 0.89 -18.02
C ALA A 364 -16.80 -0.36 -17.64
N LEU A 365 -16.53 -0.53 -16.34
CA LEU A 365 -15.81 -1.70 -15.82
C LEU A 365 -16.62 -2.98 -16.02
N LEU A 366 -17.91 -2.95 -15.68
CA LEU A 366 -18.78 -4.11 -15.86
C LEU A 366 -18.99 -4.46 -17.32
N LEU A 367 -19.10 -3.47 -18.23
CA LEU A 367 -19.19 -3.73 -19.67
C LEU A 367 -17.89 -4.32 -20.25
N SER A 368 -16.74 -3.88 -19.74
CA SER A 368 -15.43 -4.43 -20.14
C SER A 368 -15.29 -5.90 -19.73
N ASP A 369 -16.02 -6.35 -18.70
CA ASP A 369 -16.02 -7.73 -18.25
C ASP A 369 -16.78 -8.68 -19.21
N PHE A 370 -17.65 -8.15 -20.06
CA PHE A 370 -18.41 -8.92 -21.06
C PHE A 370 -17.82 -8.85 -22.48
N ALA A 371 -16.81 -8.02 -22.71
CA ALA A 371 -16.17 -7.93 -24.02
C ALA A 371 -15.23 -9.15 -24.22
N PRO A 372 -15.32 -9.87 -25.36
CA PRO A 372 -14.35 -10.92 -25.68
C PRO A 372 -12.94 -10.31 -25.72
N PRO A 373 -11.90 -11.04 -25.28
CA PRO A 373 -10.54 -10.51 -25.26
C PRO A 373 -10.13 -10.15 -26.69
N ALA A 374 -10.06 -8.86 -26.98
CA ALA A 374 -9.51 -8.38 -28.24
C ALA A 374 -8.05 -8.85 -28.30
N GLN A 375 -7.73 -9.70 -29.28
CA GLN A 375 -6.36 -10.10 -29.57
C GLN A 375 -5.54 -8.82 -29.79
N SER A 376 -4.70 -8.50 -28.81
CA SER A 376 -3.86 -7.31 -28.83
C SER A 376 -2.68 -7.58 -29.74
N GLU A 377 -2.85 -7.38 -31.05
CA GLU A 377 -1.74 -7.12 -31.96
C GLU A 377 -1.06 -5.82 -31.51
N ARG A 378 -0.02 -5.93 -30.70
CA ARG A 378 0.83 -4.80 -30.30
C ARG A 378 2.11 -4.83 -31.10
N SER A 379 2.08 -4.14 -32.24
CA SER A 379 3.28 -3.62 -32.87
C SER A 379 3.99 -2.67 -31.90
N ALA A 380 5.25 -2.97 -31.60
CA ALA A 380 6.10 -2.20 -30.73
C ALA A 380 6.32 -0.78 -31.28
N ARG A 381 5.78 0.23 -30.58
CA ARG A 381 6.31 1.61 -30.64
C ARG A 381 6.48 2.11 -29.22
N HIS A 382 7.72 2.05 -28.75
CA HIS A 382 8.19 2.65 -27.52
C HIS A 382 8.01 4.17 -27.57
N ALA A 383 7.08 4.69 -26.77
CA ALA A 383 7.07 6.08 -26.36
C ALA A 383 7.38 6.14 -24.86
N ARG A 384 8.60 6.58 -24.54
CA ARG A 384 9.06 6.86 -23.17
C ARG A 384 8.15 7.93 -22.56
N ARG A 385 7.47 7.58 -21.47
CA ARG A 385 6.92 8.55 -20.51
C ARG A 385 7.55 8.25 -19.16
N PRO A 386 8.20 9.23 -18.50
CA PRO A 386 8.68 9.05 -17.14
C PRO A 386 7.48 8.85 -16.21
N ALA A 387 7.58 7.87 -15.31
CA ALA A 387 6.69 7.79 -14.17
C ALA A 387 6.93 9.02 -13.28
N GLN A 388 5.91 9.83 -13.07
CA GLN A 388 5.93 10.86 -12.03
C GLN A 388 5.81 10.14 -10.69
N HIS A 389 6.95 9.78 -10.09
CA HIS A 389 7.22 9.62 -8.65
C HIS A 389 8.71 9.20 -8.54
N THR A 390 9.58 10.16 -8.81
CA THR A 390 11.00 10.11 -8.41
C THR A 390 11.18 11.14 -7.32
N ASP A 391 10.86 10.74 -6.09
CA ASP A 391 11.54 11.29 -4.92
C ASP A 391 12.49 10.16 -4.48
N CYS A 392 13.69 10.16 -5.06
CA CYS A 392 14.79 9.23 -4.77
C CYS A 392 15.58 9.65 -3.54
N GLU A 393 14.90 10.06 -2.47
CA GLU A 393 15.56 10.28 -1.18
C GLU A 393 15.26 9.08 -0.28
N THR A 394 16.27 8.24 -0.08
CA THR A 394 16.34 7.26 1.01
C THR A 394 16.56 7.96 2.35
N GLY A 395 15.78 9.01 2.62
CA GLY A 395 15.71 9.69 3.90
C GLY A 395 14.52 9.12 4.66
N GLN A 396 14.74 8.04 5.38
CA GLN A 396 13.86 7.74 6.50
C GLN A 396 14.10 8.85 7.52
N GLY A 397 13.07 9.68 7.75
CA GLY A 397 13.21 10.93 8.46
C GLY A 397 13.52 10.73 9.94
N SER A 398 14.69 11.19 10.37
CA SER A 398 14.97 11.54 11.77
C SER A 398 13.93 12.58 12.25
N PHE A 399 13.31 12.27 13.38
CA PHE A 399 12.11 12.89 13.96
C PHE A 399 12.28 14.32 14.52
N LEU A 400 13.27 15.12 14.11
CA LEU A 400 13.56 16.41 14.80
C LEU A 400 13.61 17.69 13.94
N THR A 401 13.36 17.65 12.63
CA THR A 401 13.49 18.87 11.79
C THR A 401 12.26 19.30 11.02
N GLN A 402 11.12 18.62 11.14
CA GLN A 402 9.86 19.01 10.46
C GLN A 402 8.69 19.35 11.40
N LEU A 403 8.94 19.44 12.71
CA LEU A 403 7.95 19.82 13.72
C LEU A 403 7.78 21.36 13.88
N ASP A 404 8.63 22.17 13.26
CA ASP A 404 8.70 23.62 13.54
C ASP A 404 7.73 24.52 12.75
N ALA A 405 6.97 24.00 11.78
CA ALA A 405 6.13 24.85 10.93
C ALA A 405 4.62 24.85 11.27
N THR A 406 4.18 24.09 12.29
CA THR A 406 2.74 23.98 12.64
C THR A 406 2.39 24.24 14.11
N LEU A 407 3.37 24.65 14.93
CA LEU A 407 3.21 24.85 16.38
C LEU A 407 3.23 26.31 16.85
N GLN A 408 3.02 27.29 15.96
CA GLN A 408 2.81 28.69 16.37
C GLN A 408 1.41 29.19 16.02
N ALA A 409 0.44 28.88 16.88
CA ALA A 409 -0.72 29.75 17.14
C ALA A 409 -1.48 29.35 18.43
N ARG A 410 -0.99 29.92 19.55
CA ARG A 410 -1.71 30.30 20.79
C ARG A 410 -2.19 29.18 21.74
N ALA A 411 -2.22 29.34 23.06
CA ALA A 411 -1.56 30.20 24.06
C ALA A 411 -2.12 29.79 25.45
N VAL A 412 -1.23 29.57 26.42
CA VAL A 412 -1.29 30.05 27.84
C VAL A 412 -2.37 29.48 28.80
N PRO A 413 -1.97 29.14 30.03
CA PRO A 413 -2.59 29.78 31.19
C PRO A 413 -1.60 30.64 31.98
N ALA A 414 -2.18 31.68 32.56
CA ALA A 414 -1.58 32.77 33.29
C ALA A 414 -0.58 32.33 34.37
N ASP A 415 0.56 33.01 34.44
CA ASP A 415 0.98 33.58 35.72
C ASP A 415 1.60 34.97 35.48
N LEU A 416 1.08 35.94 36.21
CA LEU A 416 1.31 37.38 36.12
C LEU A 416 2.16 37.76 37.32
N GLN A 417 3.46 37.98 37.16
CA GLN A 417 4.22 38.83 38.09
C GLN A 417 5.34 39.64 37.41
N ARG A 418 5.20 40.98 37.59
CA ARG A 418 6.22 42.06 37.55
C ARG A 418 6.59 42.60 36.15
N MET A 419 6.07 43.78 35.78
CA MET A 419 6.70 45.14 35.89
C MET A 419 7.82 45.34 34.85
N VAL A 420 7.94 46.37 33.98
CA VAL A 420 7.59 47.81 34.01
C VAL A 420 7.45 48.35 32.55
N VAL A 421 6.72 49.46 32.41
CA VAL A 421 6.44 50.30 31.23
C VAL A 421 7.62 51.20 30.80
N ALA A 422 7.82 51.40 29.48
CA ALA A 422 8.21 52.67 28.83
C ALA A 422 8.17 52.44 27.30
N ALA A 423 7.19 52.97 26.55
CA ALA A 423 7.07 54.34 26.01
C ALA A 423 7.84 54.58 24.70
N GLU A 424 7.04 54.83 23.65
CA GLU A 424 7.21 55.72 22.48
C GLU A 424 8.56 55.80 21.74
N SER A 425 8.54 55.41 20.46
CA SER A 425 8.85 56.23 19.27
C SER A 425 8.49 55.46 18.00
#